data_AF-A0A183PNJ4-F1
#
_entry.id   AF-A0A183PNJ4-F1
#
_cell.length_a   1.000
_cell.length_b   1.000
_cell.length_c   1.000
_cell.angle_alpha   90.00
_cell.angle_beta   90.00
_cell.angle_gamma   90.00
#
_symmetry.space_group_name_H-M   'P 1'
#
loop_
_entity.id
_entity.type
_entity.pdbx_description
1 polymer ?
#
loop_
_entity_poly.entity_id
_entity_poly.type
_entity_poly.pdbx_seq_one_letter_code
_entity_poly.pdbx_strand_id
1 'polypeptide(L)' 'MELIERLAPSEFTSYLEQYGNTICGRHPIGVLLQIVTYLRRNMPNNNFNMKFVRYAQSEHCNNMNQSSVSYAAGVLQIS' A
#
# COMPACT_ATOMS: atom_id res chain seq x y z
N MET A 1 -4.20 -3.77 1.82
CA MET A 1 -4.24 -2.37 1.38
C MET A 1 -4.43 -1.40 2.55
N GLU A 2 -5.24 -1.77 3.55
CA GLU A 2 -5.48 -0.95 4.76
C GLU A 2 -4.21 -0.43 5.47
N LEU A 3 -3.16 -1.25 5.62
CA LEU A 3 -1.91 -0.81 6.25
C LEU A 3 -1.24 0.37 5.52
N ILE A 4 -1.39 0.41 4.19
CA ILE A 4 -0.92 1.52 3.37
C ILE A 4 -1.82 2.74 3.55
N GLU A 5 -3.16 2.56 3.63
CA GLU A 5 -4.11 3.66 3.91
C GLU A 5 -3.89 4.31 5.29
N ARG A 6 -3.55 3.48 6.29
CA ARG A 6 -3.18 3.94 7.63
C ARG A 6 -1.82 4.63 7.69
N LEU A 7 -1.07 4.63 6.58
CA LEU A 7 0.26 5.21 6.46
C LEU A 7 1.23 4.65 7.52
N ALA A 8 1.21 3.31 7.69
CA ALA A 8 1.95 2.59 8.73
C ALA A 8 3.12 1.77 8.13
N PRO A 9 4.35 2.34 8.03
CA PRO A 9 5.46 1.69 7.35
C PRO A 9 5.90 0.38 8.02
N SER A 10 6.03 0.35 9.35
CA SER A 10 6.49 -0.84 10.07
C SER A 10 5.50 -2.01 9.92
N GLU A 11 4.20 -1.74 10.01
CA GLU A 11 3.16 -2.75 9.83
C GLU A 11 3.14 -3.29 8.39
N PHE A 12 3.37 -2.43 7.39
CA PHE A 12 3.51 -2.86 6.00
C PHE A 12 4.71 -3.80 5.80
N THR A 13 5.86 -3.51 6.44
CA THR A 13 7.02 -4.41 6.41
C THR A 13 6.70 -5.75 7.07
N SER A 14 6.13 -5.75 8.28
CA SER A 14 5.76 -6.98 8.98
C SER A 14 4.76 -7.82 8.18
N TYR A 15 3.82 -7.18 7.49
CA TYR A 15 2.90 -7.86 6.57
C TYR A 15 3.63 -8.58 5.42
N LEU A 16 4.62 -7.94 4.80
CA LEU A 16 5.38 -8.55 3.72
C LEU A 16 6.20 -9.74 4.21
N GLU A 17 6.81 -9.64 5.40
CA GLU A 17 7.57 -10.73 6.03
C GLU A 17 6.66 -11.90 6.39
N GLN A 18 5.47 -11.62 6.95
CA GLN A 18 4.54 -12.66 7.40
C GLN A 18 3.89 -13.41 6.24
N TYR A 19 3.48 -12.71 5.18
CA TYR A 19 2.63 -13.30 4.12
C TYR A 19 3.35 -13.52 2.79
N GLY A 20 4.55 -12.95 2.59
CA GLY A 20 5.32 -13.13 1.36
C GLY A 20 4.60 -12.64 0.09
N ASN A 21 3.66 -11.68 0.22
CA ASN A 21 2.86 -11.21 -0.91
C ASN A 21 3.76 -10.62 -2.02
N THR A 22 3.51 -11.01 -3.28
CA THR A 22 4.35 -10.74 -4.46
C THR A 22 4.16 -9.34 -5.06
N ILE A 23 4.05 -8.34 -4.20
CA ILE A 23 3.87 -6.94 -4.60
C ILE A 23 5.17 -6.43 -5.23
N CYS A 24 5.17 -6.21 -6.56
CA CYS A 24 6.34 -5.74 -7.30
C CYS A 24 6.82 -4.34 -6.86
N GLY A 25 5.88 -3.46 -6.49
CA GLY A 25 6.14 -2.09 -6.02
C GLY A 25 6.41 -1.95 -4.52
N ARG A 26 6.70 -3.02 -3.79
CA ARG A 26 6.83 -2.98 -2.32
C ARG A 26 7.88 -1.98 -1.82
N HIS A 27 9.00 -1.82 -2.52
CA HIS A 27 10.06 -0.88 -2.10
C HIS A 27 9.66 0.59 -2.35
N PRO A 28 9.18 1.00 -3.54
CA PRO A 28 8.63 2.34 -3.73
C PRO A 28 7.50 2.70 -2.74
N ILE A 29 6.59 1.75 -2.45
CA ILE A 29 5.54 1.95 -1.44
C ILE A 29 6.15 2.19 -0.06
N GLY A 30 7.14 1.39 0.35
CA GLY A 30 7.86 1.59 1.62
C GLY A 30 8.51 2.97 1.73
N VAL A 31 9.17 3.43 0.65
CA VAL A 31 9.75 4.79 0.60
C VAL A 31 8.69 5.86 0.75
N LEU A 32 7.55 5.75 0.05
CA LEU A 32 6.42 6.68 0.20
C LEU A 32 5.92 6.75 1.64
N LEU A 33 5.73 5.61 2.30
CA LEU A 33 5.27 5.55 3.70
C LEU A 33 6.27 6.22 4.66
N GLN A 34 7.58 6.05 4.42
CA GLN A 34 8.62 6.71 5.21
C GLN A 34 8.66 8.22 4.96
N ILE A 35 8.47 8.68 3.72
CA ILE A 35 8.35 10.10 3.38
C ILE A 35 7.18 10.73 4.13
N VAL A 36 6.01 10.11 4.08
CA VAL A 36 4.82 10.62 4.81
C VAL A 36 5.06 10.65 6.32
N THR A 37 5.73 9.63 6.87
CA THR A 37 6.12 9.62 8.29
C THR A 37 7.04 10.79 8.64
N TYR A 38 8.03 11.07 7.80
CA TYR A 38 8.92 12.22 7.97
C TYR A 38 8.15 13.55 7.87
N LEU A 39 7.30 13.72 6.86
CA LEU A 39 6.54 14.95 6.67
C LEU A 39 5.55 15.21 7.80
N ARG A 40 4.86 14.19 8.34
CA ARG A 40 3.99 14.34 9.52
C ARG A 40 4.73 14.91 10.74
N ARG A 41 6.01 14.57 10.91
CA ARG A 41 6.84 15.09 12.01
C ARG A 41 7.33 16.52 11.78
N ASN A 42 7.61 16.89 10.53
CA ASN A 42 8.24 18.16 10.18
C ASN A 42 7.25 19.23 9.67
N MET A 43 6.05 18.82 9.26
CA MET A 43 4.98 19.67 8.74
C MET A 43 3.65 19.29 9.40
N PRO A 44 3.49 19.51 10.73
CA PRO A 44 2.38 18.98 11.52
C PRO A 44 1.01 19.55 11.16
N ASN A 45 0.97 20.68 10.45
CA ASN A 45 -0.28 21.30 10.00
C ASN A 45 -0.86 20.65 8.73
N ASN A 46 -0.12 19.75 8.08
CA ASN A 46 -0.60 19.03 6.90
C ASN A 46 -1.31 17.74 7.31
N ASN A 47 -2.50 17.53 6.77
CA ASN A 47 -3.22 16.28 6.87
C ASN A 47 -2.88 15.37 5.69
N PHE A 48 -2.65 14.09 5.97
CA PHE A 48 -2.28 13.08 4.97
C PHE A 48 -3.32 11.97 4.97
N ASN A 49 -4.02 11.81 3.85
CA ASN A 49 -5.06 10.81 3.68
C ASN A 49 -4.78 9.95 2.46
N MET A 50 -4.53 8.66 2.67
CA MET A 50 -4.31 7.68 1.61
C MET A 50 -5.57 6.82 1.44
N LYS A 51 -6.09 6.75 0.21
CA LYS A 51 -7.24 5.91 -0.13
C LYS A 51 -7.05 5.14 -1.41
N PHE A 52 -7.31 3.84 -1.37
CA PHE A 52 -7.48 3.03 -2.57
C PHE A 52 -8.89 3.22 -3.11
N VAL A 53 -8.98 3.61 -4.38
CA VAL A 53 -10.24 3.95 -5.07
C VAL A 53 -10.71 2.85 -6.01
N ARG A 54 -9.80 1.95 -6.40
CA ARG A 54 -10.12 0.83 -7.28
C ARG A 54 -9.26 -0.38 -6.94
N TYR A 55 -9.89 -1.54 -7.00
CA TYR A 55 -9.24 -2.85 -6.99
C TYR A 55 -9.75 -3.66 -8.19
N ALA A 56 -8.84 -4.38 -8.83
CA ALA A 56 -9.16 -5.27 -9.93
C ALA A 56 -8.19 -6.46 -9.93
N GLN A 57 -8.57 -7.52 -10.63
CA GLN A 57 -7.74 -8.71 -10.84
C GLN A 57 -7.80 -9.04 -12.33
N SER A 58 -6.70 -9.52 -12.90
CA SER A 58 -6.72 -9.98 -14.30
C SER A 58 -7.63 -11.19 -14.50
N GLU A 59 -7.76 -12.02 -13.47
CA GLU A 59 -8.61 -13.20 -13.44
C GLU A 59 -9.11 -13.46 -12.00
N HIS A 60 -10.28 -14.06 -11.86
CA HIS A 60 -10.81 -14.59 -10.61
C HIS A 60 -10.42 -16.07 -10.48
N CYS A 61 -9.24 -16.35 -9.92
CA CYS A 61 -8.77 -17.72 -9.72
C CYS A 61 -9.70 -18.48 -8.76
N ASN A 62 -10.33 -19.55 -9.26
CA ASN A 62 -11.21 -20.44 -8.51
C ASN A 62 -10.62 -21.85 -8.31
N ASN A 63 -9.45 -22.12 -8.90
CA ASN A 63 -8.72 -23.38 -8.73
C ASN A 63 -7.20 -23.16 -8.80
N MET A 64 -6.43 -24.17 -8.41
CA MET A 64 -4.96 -24.10 -8.26
C MET A 64 -4.18 -23.98 -9.57
N ASN A 65 -4.81 -24.24 -10.73
CA ASN A 65 -4.15 -24.17 -12.03
C ASN A 65 -4.25 -22.80 -12.68
N GLN A 66 -5.03 -21.88 -12.11
CA GLN A 66 -5.21 -20.53 -12.61
C GLN A 66 -4.21 -19.57 -11.99
N SER A 67 -3.81 -18.56 -12.76
CA SER A 67 -2.93 -17.48 -12.31
C SER A 67 -3.60 -16.12 -12.53
N SER A 68 -3.26 -15.15 -11.69
CA SER A 68 -3.82 -13.80 -11.75
C SER A 68 -2.82 -12.78 -11.22
N VAL A 69 -2.94 -11.54 -11.71
CA VAL A 69 -2.26 -10.37 -11.18
C VAL A 69 -3.31 -9.43 -10.61
N SER A 70 -3.10 -8.97 -9.39
CA SER A 70 -3.95 -7.97 -8.75
C SER A 70 -3.47 -6.56 -9.06
N TYR A 71 -4.42 -5.65 -9.31
CA TYR A 71 -4.21 -4.24 -9.55
C TYR A 71 -4.94 -3.40 -8.50
N ALA A 72 -4.29 -2.36 -7.99
CA ALA A 72 -4.90 -1.42 -7.06
C ALA A 72 -4.51 0.01 -7.46
N ALA A 73 -5.49 0.92 -7.45
CA ALA A 73 -5.26 2.34 -7.66
C ALA A 73 -5.59 3.08 -6.37
N GLY A 74 -4.71 3.98 -5.94
CA GLY A 74 -4.90 4.79 -4.74
C GLY A 74 -4.34 6.19 -4.89
N VAL A 75 -4.85 7.09 -4.05
CA VAL A 75 -4.53 8.51 -4.04
C VAL A 75 -4.12 8.90 -2.63
N LEU A 76 -2.96 9.56 -2.52
CA LEU A 76 -2.55 10.27 -1.32
C LEU A 76 -2.90 11.75 -1.49
N GLN A 77 -3.83 12.23 -0.67
CA GLN A 77 -4.15 13.64 -0.57
C GLN A 77 -3.37 14.26 0.60
N ILE A 78 -2.80 15.43 0.34
CA ILE A 78 -2.13 16.28 1.34
C ILE A 78 -2.88 17.61 1.36
N SER A 79 -3.34 18.04 2.53
CA SER A 79 -4.12 19.27 2.72
C SER A 79 -3.70 20.03 3.95
#